data_AF-A0A9W4TPU7-F1
#
_entry.id   AF-A0A9W4TPU7-F1
#
_cell.length_a   1.000
_cell.length_b   1.000
_cell.length_c   1.000
_cell.angle_alpha   90.00
_cell.angle_beta   90.00
_cell.angle_gamma   90.00
#
_symmetry.space_group_name_H-M   'P 1'
#
loop_
_entity.id
_entity.type
_entity.pdbx_description
1 polymer ?
#
loop_
_entity_poly.entity_id
_entity_poly.type
_entity_poly.pdbx_seq_one_letter_code
_entity_poly.pdbx_strand_id
1 'polypeptide(L)'
;MIDLSNLLPANQNFKLLYIQSKPTYIKSPIYANKHIDTVKIRHFFLLLQNDIIVMALEIFSYLQIGTEVTQFIFISKCDTVGLIKLNFKLSSIIEYLINYVINYNLANYKIKNKKVKKPSDPNTLDSIINKLQFNKYVPYYNEIKQEKVEEFRTLPNSQNVKICLFTRSAPQYIFPESSVNEFKHLITGQSLLRWWIKIINGVSPNFTKKLLIPGTDINSTYKFINSSWQIGHIFNDGLACYNIPIFPDDPKGRFIEHLIVGNRYSHVDVSQFYCELESRQEFRIGDCVGLIGAEKDDIKIGGEGGDGIVVSLHDYKSFMKLIKSVYYNKLINVENMSTVDIPKFFENIGIAFDYLKFKGSMEMKIEEKVIDKPVVNNLVVKRKTNDLTGMIRKKKNKKI
;
A
#
# COMPACT_ATOMS: atom_id res chain seq x y z
N MET A 1 19.03 0.31 -9.30
CA MET A 1 18.03 0.52 -10.36
C MET A 1 17.02 -0.61 -10.25
N ILE A 2 15.72 -0.31 -10.33
CA ILE A 2 14.68 -1.35 -10.34
C ILE A 2 14.87 -2.25 -11.57
N ASP A 3 15.05 -3.56 -11.36
CA ASP A 3 15.05 -4.56 -12.42
C ASP A 3 14.14 -5.74 -12.03
N LEU A 4 13.11 -5.96 -12.84
CA LEU A 4 12.12 -7.02 -12.65
C LEU A 4 12.29 -8.18 -13.65
N SER A 5 13.27 -8.12 -14.56
CA SER A 5 13.44 -9.06 -15.68
C SER A 5 13.41 -10.53 -15.24
N ASN A 6 14.14 -10.87 -14.17
CA ASN A 6 14.26 -12.23 -13.63
C ASN A 6 12.99 -12.78 -12.96
N LEU A 7 12.02 -11.91 -12.66
CA LEU A 7 10.75 -12.29 -12.03
C LEU A 7 9.61 -12.40 -13.06
N LEU A 8 9.89 -12.01 -14.30
CA LEU A 8 8.91 -11.86 -15.37
C LEU A 8 9.13 -12.92 -16.45
N PRO A 9 8.06 -13.46 -17.07
CA PRO A 9 8.16 -14.50 -18.08
C PRO A 9 9.03 -14.10 -19.28
N ALA A 10 9.84 -15.05 -19.75
CA ALA A 10 10.62 -14.91 -20.96
C ALA A 10 9.77 -14.47 -22.16
N ASN A 11 10.33 -13.62 -23.02
CA ASN A 11 9.74 -13.14 -24.27
C ASN A 11 8.47 -12.27 -24.14
N GLN A 12 8.17 -11.77 -22.95
CA GLN A 12 7.09 -10.81 -22.74
C GLN A 12 7.63 -9.41 -22.37
N ASN A 13 6.91 -8.38 -22.81
CA ASN A 13 7.27 -6.99 -22.58
C ASN A 13 6.45 -6.42 -21.42
N PHE A 14 7.15 -5.80 -20.47
CA PHE A 14 6.56 -5.18 -19.31
C PHE A 14 6.99 -3.72 -19.20
N LYS A 15 6.11 -2.90 -18.65
CA LYS A 15 6.37 -1.50 -18.33
C LYS A 15 6.03 -1.27 -16.86
N LEU A 16 6.91 -0.59 -16.13
CA LEU A 16 6.64 -0.14 -14.77
C LEU A 16 6.64 1.38 -14.75
N LEU A 17 5.58 1.94 -14.21
CA LEU A 17 5.53 3.34 -13.80
C LEU A 17 5.73 3.41 -12.29
N TYR A 18 6.78 4.10 -11.87
CA TYR A 18 7.07 4.39 -10.48
C TYR A 18 6.96 5.90 -10.23
N ILE A 19 5.98 6.30 -9.42
CA ILE A 19 5.77 7.69 -9.02
C ILE A 19 6.12 7.85 -7.54
N GLN A 20 6.91 8.87 -7.25
CA GLN A 20 7.27 9.27 -5.90
C GLN A 20 6.79 10.69 -5.63
N SER A 21 6.05 10.92 -4.55
CA SER A 21 5.72 12.29 -4.14
C SER A 21 6.94 12.99 -3.53
N LYS A 22 7.11 14.29 -3.77
CA LYS A 22 8.08 15.11 -3.02
C LYS A 22 7.86 14.96 -1.50
N PRO A 23 8.93 14.89 -0.70
CA PRO A 23 8.80 14.70 0.74
C PRO A 23 8.04 15.88 1.35
N THR A 24 7.02 15.58 2.14
CA THR A 24 6.14 16.58 2.76
C THR A 24 6.24 16.48 4.28
N TYR A 25 6.59 17.59 4.95
CA TYR A 25 6.54 17.65 6.41
C TYR A 25 5.10 17.50 6.90
N ILE A 26 4.89 16.60 7.85
CA ILE A 26 3.59 16.34 8.48
C ILE A 26 3.75 16.26 9.99
N LYS A 27 2.61 16.25 10.70
CA LYS A 27 2.59 15.80 12.09
C LYS A 27 2.95 14.31 12.13
N SER A 28 3.68 13.91 13.15
CA SER A 28 4.09 12.52 13.33
C SER A 28 2.87 11.58 13.38
N PRO A 29 2.87 10.44 12.66
CA PRO A 29 1.76 9.48 12.68
C PRO A 29 1.63 8.79 14.03
N ILE A 30 2.74 8.61 14.76
CA ILE A 30 2.76 8.19 16.16
C ILE A 30 3.05 9.44 16.98
N TYR A 31 2.23 9.74 17.98
CA TYR A 31 2.47 10.92 18.80
C TYR A 31 3.78 10.74 19.58
N ALA A 32 4.77 11.58 19.28
CA ALA A 32 6.03 11.60 20.00
C ALA A 32 6.00 12.75 21.01
N ASN A 33 6.38 12.48 22.26
CA ASN A 33 6.49 13.50 23.32
C ASN A 33 7.51 14.61 22.98
N LYS A 34 8.42 14.36 22.03
CA LYS A 34 9.39 15.33 21.51
C LYS A 34 8.94 15.84 20.14
N HIS A 35 9.22 17.11 19.84
CA HIS A 35 9.06 17.68 18.50
C HIS A 35 10.03 17.03 17.51
N ILE A 36 9.67 15.84 17.01
CA ILE A 36 10.40 15.13 15.98
C ILE A 36 9.84 15.54 14.63
N ASP A 37 10.73 15.99 13.74
CA ASP A 37 10.33 16.27 12.38
C ASP A 37 9.96 14.98 11.67
N THR A 38 8.75 14.95 11.12
CA THR A 38 8.27 13.80 10.35
C THR A 38 8.00 14.20 8.92
N VAL A 39 8.51 13.40 8.00
CA VAL A 39 8.33 13.59 6.56
C VAL A 39 7.58 12.39 5.99
N LYS A 40 6.55 12.66 5.19
CA LYS A 40 5.79 11.65 4.48
C LYS A 40 6.17 11.65 3.00
N ILE A 41 6.46 10.45 2.50
CA ILE A 41 6.69 10.15 1.09
C ILE A 41 5.67 9.10 0.65
N ARG A 42 5.19 9.22 -0.58
CA ARG A 42 4.25 8.29 -1.21
C ARG A 42 4.93 7.66 -2.40
N HIS A 43 4.85 6.34 -2.47
CA HIS A 43 5.35 5.51 -3.56
C HIS A 43 4.14 4.85 -4.21
N PHE A 44 4.03 5.01 -5.53
CA PHE A 44 3.00 4.35 -6.31
C PHE A 44 3.66 3.61 -7.47
N PHE A 45 3.45 2.30 -7.52
CA PHE A 45 3.93 1.44 -8.58
C PHE A 45 2.74 0.96 -9.40
N LEU A 46 2.88 1.03 -10.72
CA LEU A 46 1.89 0.56 -11.68
C LEU A 46 2.60 -0.34 -12.69
N LEU A 47 2.27 -1.63 -12.69
CA LEU A 47 2.83 -2.62 -13.61
C LEU A 47 1.88 -2.81 -14.80
N LEU A 48 2.46 -2.82 -16.00
CA LEU A 48 1.76 -3.06 -17.25
C LEU A 48 2.41 -4.23 -17.99
N GLN A 49 1.59 -5.00 -18.69
CA GLN A 49 1.99 -6.05 -19.62
C GLN A 49 1.35 -5.76 -20.97
N ASN A 50 2.17 -5.60 -22.02
CA ASN A 50 1.70 -5.21 -23.36
C ASN A 50 0.71 -4.03 -23.33
N ASP A 51 1.06 -2.97 -22.60
CA ASP A 51 0.24 -1.76 -22.42
C ASP A 51 -1.07 -1.92 -21.65
N ILE A 52 -1.37 -3.10 -21.13
CA ILE A 52 -2.51 -3.31 -20.23
C ILE A 52 -2.01 -3.24 -18.78
N ILE A 53 -2.65 -2.39 -17.96
CA ILE A 53 -2.38 -2.30 -16.52
C ILE A 53 -2.79 -3.62 -15.85
N VAL A 54 -1.88 -4.22 -15.10
CA VAL A 54 -2.12 -5.51 -14.41
C VAL A 54 -2.20 -5.38 -12.90
N MET A 55 -1.40 -4.49 -12.30
CA MET A 55 -1.25 -4.36 -10.84
C MET A 55 -0.88 -2.94 -10.45
N ALA A 56 -1.37 -2.50 -9.30
CA ALA A 56 -0.88 -1.31 -8.61
C ALA A 56 -0.54 -1.61 -7.15
N LEU A 57 0.48 -0.92 -6.64
CA LEU A 57 0.95 -0.98 -5.25
C LEU A 57 1.20 0.43 -4.73
N GLU A 58 0.50 0.80 -3.65
CA GLU A 58 0.64 2.07 -2.96
C GLU A 58 1.30 1.86 -1.59
N ILE A 59 2.45 2.52 -1.38
CA ILE A 59 3.21 2.45 -0.14
C ILE A 59 3.47 3.87 0.37
N PHE A 60 3.31 4.08 1.67
CA PHE A 60 3.66 5.32 2.34
C PHE A 60 4.88 5.13 3.23
N SER A 61 5.92 5.91 2.99
CA SER A 61 7.10 5.97 3.86
C SER A 61 7.01 7.20 4.76
N TYR A 62 7.11 6.99 6.07
CA TYR A 62 7.16 8.05 7.07
C TYR A 62 8.53 8.04 7.72
N LEU A 63 9.28 9.12 7.57
CA LEU A 63 10.61 9.28 8.16
C LEU A 63 10.48 10.19 9.38
N GLN A 64 10.63 9.62 10.57
CA GLN A 64 10.80 10.37 11.81
C GLN A 64 12.29 10.64 12.00
N ILE A 65 12.68 11.91 11.93
CA ILE A 65 14.09 12.32 11.93
C ILE A 65 14.45 12.82 13.33
N GLY A 66 15.03 11.94 14.15
CA GLY A 66 15.56 12.24 15.48
C GLY A 66 17.09 12.15 15.51
N THR A 67 17.63 11.55 16.59
CA THR A 67 19.05 11.11 16.64
C THR A 67 19.32 10.05 15.58
N GLU A 68 18.35 9.17 15.38
CA GLU A 68 18.30 8.16 14.32
C GLU A 68 17.06 8.40 13.46
N VAL A 69 17.04 7.81 12.27
CA VAL A 69 15.84 7.84 11.42
C VAL A 69 14.99 6.62 11.71
N THR A 70 13.75 6.81 12.15
CA THR A 70 12.77 5.71 12.16
C THR A 70 11.91 5.81 10.91
N GLN A 71 12.00 4.82 10.03
CA GLN A 71 11.22 4.70 8.82
C GLN A 71 10.03 3.75 9.04
N PHE A 72 8.81 4.29 8.98
CA PHE A 72 7.59 3.49 8.90
C PHE A 72 7.19 3.30 7.45
N ILE A 73 7.14 2.05 7.01
CA ILE A 73 6.69 1.64 5.68
C ILE A 73 5.28 1.07 5.86
N PHE A 74 4.29 1.90 5.54
CA PHE A 74 2.89 1.50 5.57
C PHE A 74 2.45 1.08 4.17
N ILE A 75 2.16 -0.21 4.01
CA ILE A 75 1.63 -0.75 2.77
C ILE A 75 0.13 -0.44 2.77
N SER A 76 -0.27 0.55 1.97
CA SER A 76 -1.62 1.11 1.95
C SER A 76 -2.56 0.17 1.19
N LYS A 77 -2.28 -0.04 -0.09
CA LYS A 77 -3.17 -0.74 -1.03
C LYS A 77 -2.37 -1.53 -2.03
N CYS A 78 -2.84 -2.71 -2.37
CA CYS A 78 -2.38 -3.49 -3.51
C CYS A 78 -3.63 -4.02 -4.23
N ASP A 79 -3.69 -3.83 -5.54
CA ASP A 79 -4.85 -4.22 -6.33
C ASP A 79 -4.42 -4.71 -7.71
N THR A 80 -5.28 -5.52 -8.33
CA THR A 80 -5.09 -6.07 -9.67
C THR A 80 -6.30 -5.77 -10.55
N VAL A 81 -6.07 -5.67 -11.85
CA VAL A 81 -7.13 -5.39 -12.82
C VAL A 81 -7.83 -6.67 -13.26
N GLY A 82 -7.07 -7.71 -13.61
CA GLY A 82 -7.61 -9.03 -14.01
C GLY A 82 -8.27 -9.07 -15.39
N LEU A 83 -7.96 -8.14 -16.29
CA LEU A 83 -8.40 -8.19 -17.70
C LEU A 83 -7.68 -9.26 -18.53
N ILE A 84 -6.46 -9.61 -18.11
CA ILE A 84 -5.64 -10.65 -18.76
C ILE A 84 -5.23 -11.70 -17.74
N LYS A 85 -5.08 -12.94 -18.21
CA LYS A 85 -4.59 -14.05 -17.40
C LYS A 85 -3.09 -13.90 -17.20
N LEU A 86 -2.66 -13.77 -15.94
CA LEU A 86 -1.24 -13.71 -15.59
C LEU A 86 -0.67 -15.12 -15.45
N ASN A 87 0.52 -15.32 -16.04
CA ASN A 87 1.29 -16.57 -16.01
C ASN A 87 2.52 -16.48 -15.08
N PHE A 88 2.58 -15.47 -14.21
CA PHE A 88 3.67 -15.26 -13.26
C PHE A 88 3.15 -14.91 -11.87
N LYS A 89 4.03 -14.99 -10.87
CA LYS A 89 3.69 -14.75 -9.47
C LYS A 89 3.85 -13.28 -9.11
N LEU A 90 2.72 -12.57 -8.99
CA LEU A 90 2.69 -11.19 -8.51
C LEU A 90 3.32 -11.00 -7.13
N SER A 91 3.24 -12.01 -6.26
CA SER A 91 3.85 -11.95 -4.92
C SER A 91 5.34 -11.65 -4.97
N SER A 92 6.07 -12.25 -5.91
CA SER A 92 7.52 -12.08 -6.03
C SER A 92 7.90 -10.67 -6.49
N ILE A 93 7.08 -10.07 -7.36
CA ILE A 93 7.28 -8.68 -7.79
C ILE A 93 7.00 -7.72 -6.63
N ILE A 94 5.91 -7.93 -5.90
CA ILE A 94 5.55 -7.09 -4.75
C ILE A 94 6.60 -7.19 -3.65
N GLU A 95 7.09 -8.39 -3.38
CA GLU A 95 8.22 -8.62 -2.47
C GLU A 95 9.46 -7.82 -2.88
N TYR A 96 9.85 -7.88 -4.16
CA TYR A 96 10.95 -7.08 -4.69
C TYR A 96 10.72 -5.57 -4.52
N LEU A 97 9.52 -5.07 -4.86
CA LEU A 97 9.21 -3.64 -4.78
C LEU A 97 9.18 -3.13 -3.32
N ILE A 98 8.71 -3.93 -2.37
CA ILE A 98 8.75 -3.56 -0.95
C ILE A 98 10.20 -3.55 -0.46
N ASN A 99 11.02 -4.55 -0.84
CA ASN A 99 12.45 -4.58 -0.55
C ASN A 99 13.19 -3.36 -1.13
N TYR A 100 12.81 -2.94 -2.34
CA TYR A 100 13.34 -1.72 -2.94
C TYR A 100 13.01 -0.47 -2.09
N VAL A 101 11.79 -0.35 -1.56
CA VAL A 101 11.40 0.79 -0.70
C VAL A 101 12.10 0.74 0.67
N ILE A 102 12.30 -0.45 1.25
CA ILE A 102 13.05 -0.65 2.51
C ILE A 102 14.50 -0.21 2.37
N ASN A 103 15.15 -0.63 1.27
CA ASN A 103 16.55 -0.33 1.01
C ASN A 103 16.75 0.98 0.22
N TYR A 104 15.70 1.78 0.08
CA TYR A 104 15.78 3.03 -0.67
C TYR A 104 16.72 3.99 0.04
N ASN A 105 17.72 4.50 -0.69
CA ASN A 105 18.66 5.46 -0.12
C ASN A 105 17.95 6.76 0.27
N LEU A 106 17.92 7.05 1.58
CA LEU A 106 17.19 8.20 2.11
C LEU A 106 17.70 9.54 1.59
N ALA A 107 18.97 9.64 1.17
CA ALA A 107 19.53 10.86 0.59
C ALA A 107 18.83 11.23 -0.73
N ASN A 108 18.36 10.24 -1.49
CA ASN A 108 17.66 10.45 -2.77
C ASN A 108 16.28 11.08 -2.59
N TYR A 109 15.72 11.09 -1.38
CA TYR A 109 14.51 11.85 -1.12
C TYR A 109 14.70 13.36 -1.24
N LYS A 110 15.93 13.88 -1.16
CA LYS A 110 16.23 15.32 -1.27
C LYS A 110 15.36 16.15 -0.34
N ILE A 111 15.33 15.75 0.93
CA ILE A 111 14.51 16.39 1.97
C ILE A 111 15.03 17.80 2.23
N LYS A 112 14.21 18.81 2.01
CA LYS A 112 14.58 20.22 2.25
C LYS A 112 14.58 20.52 3.74
N ASN A 113 15.43 21.46 4.16
CA ASN A 113 15.34 22.01 5.51
C ASN A 113 13.96 22.63 5.76
N LYS A 114 13.42 22.39 6.96
CA LYS A 114 12.10 22.89 7.35
C LYS A 114 12.17 24.41 7.44
N LYS A 115 11.48 25.10 6.51
CA LYS A 115 11.39 26.55 6.55
C LYS A 115 10.65 26.97 7.81
N VAL A 116 11.27 27.83 8.61
CA VAL A 116 10.56 28.56 9.67
C VAL A 116 9.44 29.33 8.97
N LYS A 117 8.17 29.06 9.34
CA LYS A 117 7.04 29.82 8.81
C LYS A 117 7.25 31.27 9.22
N LYS A 118 7.67 32.12 8.28
CA LYS A 118 7.50 33.56 8.44
C LYS A 118 5.99 33.82 8.51
N PRO A 119 5.52 34.74 9.37
CA PRO A 119 4.12 35.13 9.38
C PRO A 119 3.71 35.47 7.95
N SER A 120 2.65 34.83 7.46
CA SER A 120 2.12 35.12 6.14
C SER A 120 1.55 36.53 6.17
N ASP A 121 2.15 37.45 5.41
CA ASP A 121 1.56 38.76 5.19
C ASP A 121 0.16 38.55 4.60
N PRO A 122 -0.91 39.07 5.24
CA PRO A 122 -2.29 38.82 4.83
C PRO A 122 -2.62 39.41 3.45
N ASN A 123 -1.81 40.35 2.94
CA ASN A 123 -2.11 41.08 1.72
C ASN A 123 -1.16 40.66 0.59
N THR A 124 -1.32 39.44 0.11
CA THR A 124 -0.63 38.96 -1.11
C THR A 124 -0.93 39.87 -2.30
N LEU A 125 -2.14 40.43 -2.35
CA LEU A 125 -2.65 41.34 -3.37
C LEU A 125 -1.99 42.73 -3.29
N ASP A 126 -1.84 43.31 -2.09
CA ASP A 126 -1.07 44.56 -1.92
C ASP A 126 0.42 44.34 -2.21
N SER A 127 0.97 43.17 -1.91
CA SER A 127 2.35 42.82 -2.29
C SER A 127 2.53 42.81 -3.82
N ILE A 128 1.51 42.38 -4.55
CA ILE A 128 1.49 42.33 -6.02
C ILE A 128 1.27 43.75 -6.57
N ILE A 129 0.31 44.51 -6.04
CA ILE A 129 0.03 45.90 -6.43
C ILE A 129 1.25 46.78 -6.19
N ASN A 130 1.88 46.70 -5.02
CA ASN A 130 3.10 47.45 -4.69
C ASN A 130 4.25 47.11 -5.65
N LYS A 131 4.39 45.84 -6.06
CA LYS A 131 5.38 45.43 -7.06
C LYS A 131 5.07 45.92 -8.48
N LEU A 132 3.79 46.06 -8.82
CA LEU A 132 3.34 46.59 -10.11
C LEU A 132 3.47 48.12 -10.19
N GLN A 133 3.29 48.84 -9.07
CA GLN A 133 3.40 50.30 -9.03
C GLN A 133 4.83 50.83 -9.22
N PHE A 134 5.85 50.09 -8.74
CA PHE A 134 7.25 50.49 -8.85
C PHE A 134 7.96 50.07 -10.15
N ASN A 135 7.40 49.14 -10.93
CA ASN A 135 7.98 48.68 -12.19
C ASN A 135 7.09 49.04 -13.39
N LYS A 136 7.19 50.30 -13.86
CA LYS A 136 6.60 50.72 -15.15
C LYS A 136 7.26 50.06 -16.37
N TYR A 137 8.43 49.45 -16.19
CA TYR A 137 9.06 48.55 -17.15
C TYR A 137 9.11 47.19 -16.48
N VAL A 138 8.33 46.24 -16.97
CA VAL A 138 8.29 44.89 -16.39
C VAL A 138 9.16 43.97 -17.28
N PRO A 139 10.44 43.74 -16.96
CA PRO A 139 11.18 42.62 -17.51
C PRO A 139 10.68 41.35 -16.79
N TYR A 140 9.42 40.96 -17.04
CA TYR A 140 8.68 39.98 -16.23
C TYR A 140 9.27 38.55 -16.25
N TYR A 141 10.26 38.27 -17.12
CA TYR A 141 10.81 36.92 -17.25
C TYR A 141 12.34 36.80 -17.38
N ASN A 142 13.11 37.89 -17.46
CA ASN A 142 14.52 37.80 -17.89
C ASN A 142 15.59 38.16 -16.86
N GLU A 143 15.25 38.45 -15.60
CA GLU A 143 16.27 38.64 -14.57
C GLU A 143 16.57 37.33 -13.87
N ILE A 144 17.68 36.71 -14.33
CA ILE A 144 18.53 35.70 -13.68
C ILE A 144 17.83 35.06 -12.47
N LYS A 145 17.23 33.88 -12.68
CA LYS A 145 17.00 32.95 -11.57
C LYS A 145 18.37 32.71 -10.94
N GLN A 146 18.72 33.46 -9.91
CA GLN A 146 19.78 33.04 -9.01
C GLN A 146 19.37 31.64 -8.60
N GLU A 147 20.17 30.65 -8.99
CA GLU A 147 19.99 29.29 -8.55
C GLU A 147 20.05 29.35 -7.02
N LYS A 148 18.87 29.36 -6.39
CA LYS A 148 18.79 29.21 -4.94
C LYS A 148 19.36 27.83 -4.70
N VAL A 149 20.59 27.79 -4.20
CA VAL A 149 21.24 26.56 -3.76
C VAL A 149 20.27 25.90 -2.78
N GLU A 150 19.65 24.82 -3.21
CA GLU A 150 18.66 24.12 -2.40
C GLU A 150 19.44 23.33 -1.34
N GLU A 151 19.49 23.86 -0.12
CA GLU A 151 20.08 23.13 1.01
C GLU A 151 19.17 21.96 1.41
N PHE A 152 19.70 20.75 1.23
CA PHE A 152 19.08 19.52 1.69
C PHE A 152 19.54 19.18 3.11
N ARG A 153 18.63 18.57 3.85
CA ARG A 153 18.87 18.12 5.22
C ARG A 153 19.81 16.92 5.20
N THR A 154 20.85 16.98 6.01
CA THR A 154 21.68 15.80 6.32
C THR A 154 20.90 14.86 7.24
N LEU A 155 20.89 13.57 6.88
CA LEU A 155 20.23 12.53 7.65
C LEU A 155 21.25 11.75 8.48
N PRO A 156 20.87 11.20 9.65
CA PRO A 156 21.65 10.20 10.36
C PRO A 156 22.06 9.02 9.46
N ASN A 157 23.07 8.26 9.88
CA ASN A 157 23.61 7.11 9.13
C ASN A 157 22.97 5.76 9.51
N SER A 158 22.28 5.70 10.65
CA SER A 158 21.49 4.53 11.09
C SER A 158 19.99 4.78 10.90
N GLN A 159 19.27 3.71 10.56
CA GLN A 159 17.82 3.73 10.50
C GLN A 159 17.18 2.50 11.16
N ASN A 160 16.02 2.73 11.78
CA ASN A 160 15.13 1.68 12.28
C ASN A 160 13.95 1.57 11.31
N VAL A 161 13.68 0.36 10.81
CA VAL A 161 12.64 0.14 9.80
C VAL A 161 11.48 -0.63 10.41
N LYS A 162 10.28 -0.08 10.27
CA LYS A 162 9.03 -0.68 10.74
C LYS A 162 8.04 -0.80 9.59
N ILE A 163 7.62 -2.02 9.27
CA ILE A 163 6.61 -2.32 8.26
C ILE A 163 5.26 -2.46 8.96
N CYS A 164 4.26 -1.78 8.43
CA CYS A 164 2.89 -1.83 8.91
C CYS A 164 1.96 -2.20 7.75
N LEU A 165 1.10 -3.19 7.97
CA LEU A 165 0.11 -3.62 6.98
C LEU A 165 -1.19 -4.04 7.68
N PHE A 166 -2.31 -3.58 7.15
CA PHE A 166 -3.64 -4.06 7.52
C PHE A 166 -4.22 -4.83 6.35
N THR A 167 -4.56 -6.10 6.59
CA THR A 167 -5.15 -6.98 5.58
C THR A 167 -6.65 -7.05 5.76
N ARG A 168 -7.37 -6.74 4.68
CA ARG A 168 -8.82 -6.87 4.56
C ARG A 168 -9.11 -7.22 3.12
N SER A 169 -10.11 -8.07 2.85
CA SER A 169 -10.55 -8.27 1.47
C SER A 169 -11.56 -7.20 1.06
N ALA A 170 -11.48 -6.80 -0.21
CA ALA A 170 -12.48 -5.98 -0.87
C ALA A 170 -12.49 -6.34 -2.37
N PRO A 171 -13.61 -6.13 -3.08
CA PRO A 171 -13.67 -6.36 -4.53
C PRO A 171 -12.65 -5.52 -5.32
N GLN A 172 -12.37 -4.31 -4.83
CA GLN A 172 -11.45 -3.35 -5.45
C GLN A 172 -10.95 -2.32 -4.43
N TYR A 173 -9.74 -1.81 -4.66
CA TYR A 173 -9.08 -0.78 -3.85
C TYR A 173 -8.64 0.44 -4.66
N ILE A 174 -8.02 0.18 -5.81
CA ILE A 174 -7.41 1.18 -6.70
C ILE A 174 -8.16 1.23 -8.02
N PHE A 175 -8.66 0.10 -8.53
CA PHE A 175 -9.22 -0.02 -9.87
C PHE A 175 -10.75 -0.21 -9.86
N PRO A 176 -11.55 0.85 -10.11
CA PRO A 176 -12.99 0.74 -10.15
C PRO A 176 -13.51 -0.24 -11.20
N GLU A 177 -14.57 -0.98 -10.86
CA GLU A 177 -15.24 -1.99 -11.68
C GLU A 177 -14.33 -3.16 -12.11
N SER A 178 -13.13 -3.30 -11.54
CA SER A 178 -12.24 -4.41 -11.90
C SER A 178 -12.73 -5.77 -11.36
N SER A 179 -13.62 -5.77 -10.35
CA SER A 179 -14.15 -7.00 -9.73
C SER A 179 -14.99 -7.87 -10.66
N VAL A 180 -15.49 -7.32 -11.77
CA VAL A 180 -16.29 -8.07 -12.75
C VAL A 180 -15.44 -8.77 -13.81
N ASN A 181 -14.12 -8.53 -13.81
CA ASN A 181 -13.22 -9.09 -14.81
C ASN A 181 -12.97 -10.58 -14.57
N GLU A 182 -13.01 -11.35 -15.65
CA GLU A 182 -12.91 -12.82 -15.62
C GLU A 182 -11.66 -13.34 -14.90
N PHE A 183 -10.51 -12.71 -15.13
CA PHE A 183 -9.24 -13.16 -14.54
C PHE A 183 -8.91 -12.47 -13.22
N LYS A 184 -9.79 -11.61 -12.69
CA LYS A 184 -9.59 -11.03 -11.35
C LYS A 184 -10.00 -12.05 -10.29
N HIS A 185 -9.02 -12.69 -9.68
CA HIS A 185 -9.27 -13.60 -8.58
C HIS A 185 -9.51 -12.84 -7.27
N LEU A 186 -10.77 -12.80 -6.82
CA LEU A 186 -11.14 -12.23 -5.53
C LEU A 186 -10.79 -13.18 -4.40
N ILE A 187 -9.82 -12.78 -3.57
CA ILE A 187 -9.27 -13.59 -2.50
C ILE A 187 -10.08 -13.37 -1.21
N THR A 188 -10.40 -14.43 -0.46
CA THR A 188 -10.99 -14.29 0.88
C THR A 188 -10.00 -13.67 1.87
N GLY A 189 -10.47 -13.04 2.95
CA GLY A 189 -9.59 -12.43 3.95
C GLY A 189 -8.55 -13.40 4.52
N GLN A 190 -8.93 -14.67 4.72
CA GLN A 190 -8.01 -15.71 5.19
C GLN A 190 -6.87 -16.01 4.19
N SER A 191 -7.22 -16.13 2.91
CA SER A 191 -6.25 -16.40 1.85
C SER A 191 -5.38 -15.17 1.58
N LEU A 192 -5.94 -13.97 1.70
CA LEU A 192 -5.21 -12.70 1.57
C LEU A 192 -4.19 -12.54 2.70
N LEU A 193 -4.58 -12.87 3.93
CA LEU A 193 -3.68 -12.87 5.08
C LEU A 193 -2.51 -13.84 4.87
N ARG A 194 -2.80 -15.09 4.47
CA ARG A 194 -1.76 -16.08 4.14
C ARG A 194 -0.83 -15.61 3.02
N TRP A 195 -1.38 -14.92 2.03
CA TRP A 195 -0.61 -14.39 0.90
C TRP A 195 0.36 -13.29 1.35
N TRP A 196 -0.10 -12.34 2.16
CA TRP A 196 0.76 -11.29 2.73
C TRP A 196 1.80 -11.83 3.70
N ILE A 197 1.47 -12.81 4.54
CA ILE A 197 2.46 -13.46 5.42
C ILE A 197 3.62 -14.06 4.61
N LYS A 198 3.32 -14.70 3.46
CA LYS A 198 4.35 -15.23 2.56
C LYS A 198 5.25 -14.13 2.00
N ILE A 199 4.66 -13.01 1.57
CA ILE A 199 5.42 -11.86 1.05
C ILE A 199 6.32 -11.28 2.15
N ILE A 200 5.78 -11.00 3.34
CA ILE A 200 6.54 -10.42 4.46
C ILE A 200 7.67 -11.35 4.93
N ASN A 201 7.49 -12.67 4.82
CA ASN A 201 8.58 -13.61 5.08
C ASN A 201 9.76 -13.45 4.11
N GLY A 202 9.50 -13.17 2.83
CA GLY A 202 10.54 -12.95 1.83
C GLY A 202 11.17 -11.56 1.90
N VAL A 203 10.37 -10.53 2.17
CA VAL A 203 10.83 -9.14 2.35
C VAL A 203 11.71 -8.98 3.59
N SER A 204 11.36 -9.67 4.67
CA SER A 204 11.87 -9.34 6.00
C SER A 204 12.36 -10.57 6.77
N PRO A 205 13.26 -11.40 6.21
CA PRO A 205 13.67 -12.65 6.84
C PRO A 205 14.22 -12.42 8.26
N ASN A 206 15.04 -11.37 8.43
CA ASN A 206 15.73 -11.03 9.66
C ASN A 206 14.98 -10.04 10.56
N PHE A 207 13.71 -9.74 10.29
CA PHE A 207 12.92 -8.82 11.11
C PHE A 207 12.18 -9.60 12.18
N THR A 208 11.93 -8.96 13.31
CA THR A 208 10.94 -9.41 14.29
C THR A 208 9.55 -9.20 13.69
N LYS A 209 8.80 -10.28 13.51
CA LYS A 209 7.48 -10.25 12.86
C LYS A 209 6.38 -10.51 13.87
N LYS A 210 5.32 -9.71 13.81
CA LYS A 210 4.17 -9.82 14.69
C LYS A 210 2.87 -9.84 13.90
N LEU A 211 1.95 -10.72 14.31
CA LEU A 211 0.62 -10.85 13.73
C LEU A 211 -0.43 -10.74 14.83
N LEU A 212 -1.44 -9.90 14.60
CA LEU A 212 -2.66 -9.85 15.38
C LEU A 212 -3.86 -10.06 14.46
N ILE A 213 -4.72 -11.02 14.79
CA ILE A 213 -5.99 -11.27 14.11
C ILE A 213 -7.10 -10.96 15.12
N PRO A 214 -7.72 -9.77 15.08
CA PRO A 214 -8.80 -9.43 16.01
C PRO A 214 -9.95 -10.43 15.90
N GLY A 215 -10.54 -10.84 17.04
CA GLY A 215 -11.66 -11.80 17.06
C GLY A 215 -11.29 -13.25 16.90
N THR A 216 -10.00 -13.59 16.89
CA THR A 216 -9.52 -14.95 16.73
C THR A 216 -8.72 -15.39 17.95
N ASP A 217 -8.91 -16.64 18.37
CA ASP A 217 -8.15 -17.22 19.46
C ASP A 217 -6.67 -17.44 19.08
N ILE A 218 -5.83 -17.54 20.10
CA ILE A 218 -4.37 -17.69 19.96
C ILE A 218 -4.03 -18.95 19.15
N ASN A 219 -4.70 -20.08 19.40
CA ASN A 219 -4.42 -21.35 18.71
C ASN A 219 -4.79 -21.29 17.23
N SER A 220 -5.88 -20.62 16.88
CA SER A 220 -6.25 -20.38 15.49
C SER A 220 -5.28 -19.43 14.78
N THR A 221 -4.77 -18.42 15.50
CA THR A 221 -3.75 -17.51 14.97
C THR A 221 -2.44 -18.25 14.66
N TYR A 222 -2.03 -19.20 15.52
CA TYR A 222 -0.84 -20.04 15.28
C TYR A 222 -0.91 -20.85 13.97
N LYS A 223 -2.11 -21.13 13.42
CA LYS A 223 -2.26 -21.83 12.13
C LYS A 223 -1.79 -21.01 10.92
N PHE A 224 -1.61 -19.70 11.08
CA PHE A 224 -1.16 -18.80 10.03
C PHE A 224 0.35 -18.54 10.06
N ILE A 225 0.97 -18.75 11.21
CA ILE A 225 2.34 -18.32 11.48
C ILE A 225 3.27 -19.51 11.71
N ASN A 226 4.57 -19.27 11.53
CA ASN A 226 5.63 -20.22 11.85
C ASN A 226 6.43 -19.72 13.07
N SER A 227 7.48 -20.44 13.46
CA SER A 227 8.32 -20.11 14.63
C SER A 227 9.01 -18.74 14.56
N SER A 228 9.12 -18.11 13.37
CA SER A 228 9.74 -16.77 13.22
C SER A 228 8.79 -15.60 13.52
N TRP A 229 7.53 -15.89 13.84
CA TRP A 229 6.50 -14.90 14.13
C TRP A 229 6.06 -14.97 15.59
N GLN A 230 5.65 -13.83 16.12
CA GLN A 230 5.02 -13.71 17.42
C GLN A 230 3.59 -13.18 17.26
N ILE A 231 2.72 -13.51 18.21
CA ILE A 231 1.36 -12.97 18.24
C ILE A 231 1.39 -11.61 18.93
N GLY A 232 0.77 -10.59 18.33
CA GLY A 232 0.70 -9.23 18.88
C GLY A 232 1.04 -8.14 17.86
N HIS A 233 1.62 -7.03 18.34
CA HIS A 233 1.95 -5.84 17.54
C HIS A 233 3.35 -5.28 17.86
N ILE A 234 3.90 -4.50 16.94
CA ILE A 234 5.23 -3.86 17.02
C ILE A 234 5.23 -2.51 17.77
N PHE A 235 4.07 -2.09 18.28
CA PHE A 235 3.95 -0.83 19.03
C PHE A 235 4.21 -1.05 20.52
N ASN A 236 4.67 0.00 21.19
CA ASN A 236 4.96 -0.01 22.62
C ASN A 236 3.67 -0.01 23.45
N ASP A 237 3.76 -0.50 24.68
CA ASP A 237 2.68 -0.47 25.66
C ASP A 237 2.45 0.96 26.23
N GLY A 238 1.31 1.15 26.90
CA GLY A 238 0.88 2.42 27.47
C GLY A 238 -0.40 2.96 26.81
N LEU A 239 -0.57 4.28 26.79
CA LEU A 239 -1.78 4.90 26.22
C LEU A 239 -1.83 4.74 24.70
N ALA A 240 -2.98 4.30 24.18
CA ALA A 240 -3.15 4.01 22.75
C ALA A 240 -2.93 5.26 21.88
N CYS A 241 -3.36 6.43 22.35
CA CYS A 241 -3.20 7.71 21.66
C CYS A 241 -1.73 8.06 21.37
N TYR A 242 -0.79 7.53 22.17
CA TYR A 242 0.64 7.82 22.05
C TYR A 242 1.43 6.77 21.27
N ASN A 243 0.95 5.53 21.22
CA ASN A 243 1.71 4.42 20.65
C ASN A 243 1.15 3.91 19.32
N ILE A 244 -0.15 4.09 19.04
CA ILE A 244 -0.79 3.60 17.83
C ILE A 244 -0.64 4.62 16.69
N PRO A 245 -0.12 4.21 15.51
CA PRO A 245 0.03 5.11 14.38
C PRO A 245 -1.31 5.43 13.71
N ILE A 246 -1.47 6.70 13.34
CA ILE A 246 -2.58 7.19 12.52
C ILE A 246 -2.15 7.19 11.05
N PHE A 247 -2.49 6.12 10.34
CA PHE A 247 -2.27 5.97 8.91
C PHE A 247 -3.52 6.35 8.08
N PRO A 248 -3.36 6.81 6.83
CA PRO A 248 -4.48 7.19 5.97
C PRO A 248 -5.33 5.97 5.60
N ASP A 249 -6.66 6.16 5.59
CA ASP A 249 -7.65 5.11 5.30
C ASP A 249 -7.48 3.83 6.16
N ASP A 250 -6.83 3.93 7.33
CA ASP A 250 -6.56 2.80 8.20
C ASP A 250 -7.59 2.71 9.35
N PRO A 251 -8.10 1.51 9.67
CA PRO A 251 -9.03 1.30 10.79
C PRO A 251 -8.54 1.79 12.14
N LYS A 252 -7.24 1.66 12.43
CA LYS A 252 -6.66 2.04 13.72
C LYS A 252 -6.72 3.56 13.88
N GLY A 253 -6.33 4.30 12.84
CA GLY A 253 -6.41 5.76 12.83
C GLY A 253 -7.84 6.26 13.06
N ARG A 254 -8.81 5.66 12.35
CA ARG A 254 -10.23 6.00 12.53
C ARG A 254 -10.75 5.69 13.94
N PHE A 255 -10.31 4.58 14.54
CA PHE A 255 -10.71 4.28 15.92
C PHE A 255 -10.09 5.26 16.93
N ILE A 256 -8.83 5.68 16.75
CA ILE A 256 -8.23 6.74 17.56
C ILE A 256 -9.02 8.05 17.46
N GLU A 257 -9.44 8.45 16.25
CA GLU A 257 -10.29 9.63 16.06
C GLU A 257 -11.61 9.51 16.84
N HIS A 258 -12.24 8.33 16.84
CA HIS A 258 -13.44 8.08 17.65
C HIS A 258 -13.18 8.18 19.16
N LEU A 259 -12.03 7.72 19.64
CA LEU A 259 -11.65 7.87 21.05
C LEU A 259 -11.42 9.33 21.45
N ILE A 260 -10.88 10.13 20.53
CA ILE A 260 -10.69 11.57 20.73
C ILE A 260 -12.05 12.27 20.80
N VAL A 261 -12.93 12.05 19.82
CA VAL A 261 -14.28 12.61 19.79
C VAL A 261 -15.08 12.18 21.03
N GLY A 262 -14.89 10.95 21.49
CA GLY A 262 -15.52 10.43 22.70
C GLY A 262 -14.85 10.84 24.02
N ASN A 263 -13.81 11.68 24.01
CA ASN A 263 -13.02 12.06 25.20
C ASN A 263 -12.48 10.88 26.02
N ARG A 264 -12.22 9.74 25.38
CA ARG A 264 -11.71 8.50 26.00
C ARG A 264 -10.21 8.28 25.74
N TYR A 265 -9.58 9.13 24.94
CA TYR A 265 -8.18 9.01 24.50
C TYR A 265 -7.16 8.96 25.65
N SER A 266 -7.48 9.54 26.81
CA SER A 266 -6.61 9.56 28.00
C SER A 266 -6.72 8.32 28.89
N HIS A 267 -7.73 7.45 28.67
CA HIS A 267 -8.01 6.31 29.55
C HIS A 267 -7.83 4.96 28.85
N VAL A 268 -7.72 4.94 27.52
CA VAL A 268 -7.60 3.70 26.75
C VAL A 268 -6.13 3.38 26.51
N ASP A 269 -5.67 2.30 27.11
CA ASP A 269 -4.35 1.72 26.84
C ASP A 269 -4.35 0.92 25.53
N VAL A 270 -3.17 0.49 25.09
CA VAL A 270 -2.98 -0.26 23.83
C VAL A 270 -3.71 -1.61 23.85
N SER A 271 -3.70 -2.32 24.99
CA SER A 271 -4.37 -3.63 25.13
C SER A 271 -5.88 -3.50 25.00
N GLN A 272 -6.47 -2.54 25.71
CA GLN A 272 -7.86 -2.18 25.64
C GLN A 272 -8.23 -1.66 24.25
N PHE A 273 -7.36 -0.88 23.61
CA PHE A 273 -7.57 -0.43 22.24
C PHE A 273 -7.76 -1.60 21.28
N TYR A 274 -6.88 -2.61 21.31
CA TYR A 274 -7.02 -3.77 20.43
C TYR A 274 -8.23 -4.65 20.77
N CYS A 275 -8.57 -4.77 22.05
CA CYS A 275 -9.79 -5.44 22.50
C CYS A 275 -11.06 -4.74 21.97
N GLU A 276 -11.11 -3.41 22.05
CA GLU A 276 -12.25 -2.64 21.54
C GLU A 276 -12.29 -2.58 20.01
N LEU A 277 -11.12 -2.58 19.35
CA LEU A 277 -11.00 -2.54 17.89
C LEU A 277 -11.68 -3.77 17.25
N GLU A 278 -11.55 -4.94 17.86
CA GLU A 278 -12.23 -6.18 17.45
C GLU A 278 -13.75 -6.02 17.35
N SER A 279 -14.35 -5.26 18.27
CA SER A 279 -15.80 -5.07 18.32
C SER A 279 -16.34 -4.14 17.22
N ARG A 280 -15.47 -3.51 16.42
CA ARG A 280 -15.87 -2.54 15.40
C ARG A 280 -16.34 -3.21 14.11
N GLN A 281 -17.21 -2.54 13.37
CA GLN A 281 -17.82 -3.06 12.14
C GLN A 281 -16.79 -3.57 11.13
N GLU A 282 -15.64 -2.92 11.04
CA GLU A 282 -14.57 -3.27 10.09
C GLU A 282 -13.89 -4.61 10.38
N PHE A 283 -14.07 -5.11 11.61
CA PHE A 283 -13.55 -6.38 12.11
C PHE A 283 -14.68 -7.40 12.36
N ARG A 284 -15.94 -6.93 12.44
CA ARG A 284 -17.13 -7.76 12.72
C ARG A 284 -17.84 -8.36 11.50
N ILE A 285 -17.54 -7.91 10.27
CA ILE A 285 -18.29 -8.31 9.05
C ILE A 285 -18.01 -9.77 8.59
N GLY A 286 -17.42 -10.61 9.45
CA GLY A 286 -17.29 -12.06 9.22
C GLY A 286 -16.21 -12.47 8.24
N ASP A 287 -15.39 -11.53 7.75
CA ASP A 287 -14.18 -11.82 6.98
C ASP A 287 -12.93 -11.69 7.86
N CYS A 288 -11.94 -12.55 7.61
CA CYS A 288 -10.70 -12.56 8.39
C CYS A 288 -9.85 -11.34 8.06
N VAL A 289 -9.51 -10.54 9.07
CA VAL A 289 -8.66 -9.37 8.96
C VAL A 289 -7.43 -9.53 9.84
N GLY A 290 -6.26 -9.14 9.31
CA GLY A 290 -4.99 -9.30 10.01
C GLY A 290 -4.19 -8.01 10.06
N LEU A 291 -3.62 -7.73 11.21
CA LEU A 291 -2.66 -6.65 11.46
C LEU A 291 -1.26 -7.24 11.48
N ILE A 292 -0.46 -6.89 10.49
CA ILE A 292 0.92 -7.35 10.35
C ILE A 292 1.86 -6.21 10.69
N GLY A 293 2.80 -6.49 11.59
CA GLY A 293 3.94 -5.62 11.89
C GLY A 293 5.25 -6.37 11.71
N ALA A 294 6.26 -5.72 11.15
CA ALA A 294 7.62 -6.24 11.16
C ALA A 294 8.58 -5.11 11.49
N GLU A 295 9.60 -5.36 12.32
CA GLU A 295 10.57 -4.34 12.68
C GLU A 295 12.00 -4.87 12.73
N LYS A 296 12.93 -3.98 12.43
CA LYS A 296 14.36 -4.19 12.58
C LYS A 296 15.07 -2.86 12.83
N ASP A 297 15.90 -2.87 13.86
CA ASP A 297 16.69 -1.73 14.27
C ASP A 297 18.11 -1.77 13.68
N ASP A 298 18.80 -0.64 13.73
CA ASP A 298 20.22 -0.49 13.35
C ASP A 298 20.57 -0.95 11.93
N ILE A 299 19.68 -0.67 10.97
CA ILE A 299 19.98 -0.88 9.57
C ILE A 299 20.89 0.26 9.09
N LYS A 300 22.05 -0.09 8.54
CA LYS A 300 22.91 0.89 7.87
C LYS A 300 22.18 1.47 6.67
N ILE A 301 22.13 2.80 6.58
CA ILE A 301 21.56 3.47 5.42
C ILE A 301 22.49 3.21 4.23
N GLY A 302 22.01 2.40 3.30
CA GLY A 302 22.72 2.01 2.10
C GLY A 302 21.74 1.46 1.08
N GLY A 303 21.99 1.73 -0.19
CA GLY A 303 21.15 1.26 -1.28
C GLY A 303 21.21 2.18 -2.50
N GLU A 304 20.57 1.71 -3.56
CA GLU A 304 20.34 2.48 -4.78
C GLU A 304 18.94 3.08 -4.76
N GLY A 305 18.72 4.14 -5.53
CA GLY A 305 17.40 4.74 -5.68
C GLY A 305 17.41 5.84 -6.72
N GLY A 306 16.25 6.45 -6.95
CA GLY A 306 16.10 7.54 -7.92
C GLY A 306 15.46 7.12 -9.25
N ASP A 307 14.96 5.89 -9.36
CA ASP A 307 14.33 5.38 -10.59
C ASP A 307 12.91 5.94 -10.82
N GLY A 308 12.34 6.61 -9.82
CA GLY A 308 10.95 7.07 -9.83
C GLY A 308 10.78 8.51 -10.30
N ILE A 309 9.65 8.77 -10.95
CA ILE A 309 9.25 10.12 -11.34
C ILE A 309 8.80 10.88 -10.10
N VAL A 310 9.53 11.96 -9.76
CA VAL A 310 9.27 12.75 -8.55
C VAL A 310 8.28 13.87 -8.85
N VAL A 311 7.07 13.79 -8.29
CA VAL A 311 5.97 14.73 -8.53
C VAL A 311 5.60 15.54 -7.28
N SER A 312 4.93 16.68 -7.43
CA SER A 312 4.42 17.41 -6.25
C SER A 312 3.29 16.63 -5.55
N LEU A 313 2.97 17.02 -4.31
CA LEU A 313 1.83 16.40 -3.60
C LEU A 313 0.50 16.64 -4.32
N HIS A 314 0.33 17.81 -4.95
CA HIS A 314 -0.87 18.12 -5.70
C HIS A 314 -1.00 17.18 -6.90
N ASP A 315 0.07 17.09 -7.71
CA ASP A 315 0.09 16.25 -8.91
C ASP A 315 -0.08 14.77 -8.57
N TYR A 316 0.54 14.29 -7.48
CA TYR A 316 0.31 12.92 -7.01
C TYR A 316 -1.18 12.64 -6.74
N LYS A 317 -1.87 13.56 -6.04
CA LYS A 317 -3.31 13.40 -5.77
C LYS A 317 -4.14 13.46 -7.04
N SER A 318 -3.80 14.37 -7.96
CA SER A 318 -4.45 14.48 -9.27
C SER A 318 -4.26 13.22 -10.11
N PHE A 319 -3.06 12.64 -10.09
CA PHE A 319 -2.78 11.35 -10.74
C PHE A 319 -3.58 10.21 -10.13
N MET A 320 -3.63 10.11 -8.80
CA MET A 320 -4.44 9.08 -8.13
C MET A 320 -5.94 9.23 -8.42
N LYS A 321 -6.42 10.47 -8.61
CA LYS A 321 -7.80 10.74 -9.04
C LYS A 321 -8.04 10.29 -10.48
N LEU A 322 -7.08 10.53 -11.37
CA LEU A 322 -7.12 10.08 -12.77
C LEU A 322 -7.24 8.55 -12.84
N ILE A 323 -6.35 7.81 -12.14
CA ILE A 323 -6.41 6.35 -12.05
C ILE A 323 -7.78 5.87 -11.55
N LYS A 324 -8.35 6.54 -10.54
CA LYS A 324 -9.66 6.17 -9.99
C LYS A 324 -10.87 6.64 -10.81
N SER A 325 -10.67 7.39 -11.88
CA SER A 325 -11.78 7.86 -12.73
C SER A 325 -12.13 6.93 -13.89
N VAL A 326 -11.30 5.90 -14.12
CA VAL A 326 -11.47 4.96 -15.23
C VAL A 326 -12.24 3.72 -14.78
N TYR A 327 -13.10 3.20 -15.67
CA TYR A 327 -13.73 1.90 -15.52
C TYR A 327 -12.80 0.80 -16.06
N TYR A 328 -12.32 -0.07 -15.17
CA TYR A 328 -11.35 -1.12 -15.49
C TYR A 328 -11.99 -2.43 -15.98
N ASN A 329 -13.28 -2.42 -16.29
CA ASN A 329 -14.01 -3.55 -16.87
C ASN A 329 -13.90 -3.64 -18.40
N LYS A 330 -13.30 -2.64 -19.05
CA LYS A 330 -13.15 -2.58 -20.51
C LYS A 330 -11.69 -2.45 -20.88
N LEU A 331 -11.21 -3.34 -21.74
CA LEU A 331 -9.83 -3.38 -22.21
C LEU A 331 -9.42 -2.07 -22.90
N ILE A 332 -10.26 -1.54 -23.78
CA ILE A 332 -10.02 -0.27 -24.48
C ILE A 332 -9.79 0.91 -23.52
N ASN A 333 -10.50 0.96 -22.40
CA ASN A 333 -10.32 2.03 -21.42
C ASN A 333 -8.96 1.93 -20.73
N VAL A 334 -8.52 0.71 -20.43
CA VAL A 334 -7.24 0.46 -19.75
C VAL A 334 -6.07 0.71 -20.69
N GLU A 335 -6.18 0.35 -21.97
CA GLU A 335 -5.20 0.68 -23.00
C GLU A 335 -5.12 2.18 -23.27
N ASN A 336 -6.26 2.87 -23.38
CA ASN A 336 -6.27 4.33 -23.51
C ASN A 336 -5.64 5.00 -22.29
N MET A 337 -5.91 4.48 -21.09
CA MET A 337 -5.32 5.01 -19.85
C MET A 337 -3.78 4.93 -19.88
N SER A 338 -3.22 3.80 -20.31
CA SER A 338 -1.76 3.59 -20.34
C SER A 338 -1.05 4.31 -21.48
N THR A 339 -1.66 4.37 -22.65
CA THR A 339 -1.04 4.89 -23.88
C THR A 339 -1.31 6.37 -24.13
N VAL A 340 -2.41 6.90 -23.60
CA VAL A 340 -2.86 8.27 -23.88
C VAL A 340 -2.95 9.10 -22.60
N ASP A 341 -3.74 8.68 -21.62
CA ASP A 341 -4.07 9.55 -20.48
C ASP A 341 -2.89 9.76 -19.53
N ILE A 342 -2.14 8.68 -19.22
CA ILE A 342 -0.93 8.78 -18.39
C ILE A 342 0.14 9.67 -19.05
N PRO A 343 0.56 9.44 -20.33
CA PRO A 343 1.51 10.33 -20.99
C PRO A 343 1.05 11.79 -21.05
N LYS A 344 -0.22 12.03 -21.43
CA LYS A 344 -0.79 13.39 -21.45
C LYS A 344 -0.78 14.06 -20.08
N PHE A 345 -1.03 13.30 -19.01
CA PHE A 345 -0.94 13.84 -17.66
C PHE A 345 0.46 14.38 -17.35
N PHE A 346 1.51 13.62 -17.70
CA PHE A 346 2.90 14.05 -17.47
C PHE A 346 3.34 15.20 -18.38
N GLU A 347 2.89 15.20 -19.63
CA GLU A 347 3.07 16.31 -20.56
C GLU A 347 2.46 17.62 -20.00
N ASN A 348 1.22 17.54 -19.50
CA ASN A 348 0.51 18.69 -18.92
C ASN A 348 1.21 19.30 -17.70
N ILE A 349 1.90 18.49 -16.90
CA ILE A 349 2.67 18.97 -15.73
C ILE A 349 4.12 19.31 -16.09
N GLY A 350 4.52 19.15 -17.34
CA GLY A 350 5.87 19.50 -17.83
C GLY A 350 6.98 18.62 -17.28
N ILE A 351 6.68 17.35 -16.97
CA ILE A 351 7.67 16.38 -16.46
C ILE A 351 8.00 15.38 -17.56
N ALA A 352 9.29 15.22 -17.86
CA ALA A 352 9.76 14.18 -18.76
C ALA A 352 9.35 12.79 -18.24
N PHE A 353 8.69 12.02 -19.09
CA PHE A 353 8.07 10.75 -18.75
C PHE A 353 8.54 9.66 -19.70
N ASP A 354 9.03 8.56 -19.12
CA ASP A 354 9.11 7.29 -19.80
C ASP A 354 8.82 6.17 -18.80
N TYR A 355 8.31 5.05 -19.31
CA TYR A 355 8.15 3.84 -18.52
C TYR A 355 9.50 3.14 -18.36
N LEU A 356 9.72 2.52 -17.20
CA LEU A 356 10.79 1.55 -17.05
C LEU A 356 10.37 0.28 -17.83
N LYS A 357 11.12 -0.04 -18.89
CA LYS A 357 10.80 -1.14 -19.81
C LYS A 357 11.62 -2.37 -19.46
N PHE A 358 10.97 -3.52 -19.37
CA PHE A 358 11.61 -4.80 -19.07
C PHE A 358 11.21 -5.84 -20.10
N LYS A 359 12.16 -6.70 -20.45
CA LYS A 359 11.90 -7.97 -21.12
C LYS A 359 12.13 -9.08 -20.10
N GLY A 360 11.13 -9.91 -19.86
CA GLY A 360 11.28 -10.99 -18.90
C GLY A 360 12.34 -12.01 -19.37
N SER A 361 13.02 -12.61 -18.40
CA SER A 361 14.06 -13.64 -18.60
C SER A 361 13.71 -14.97 -17.92
N MET A 362 12.61 -15.02 -17.16
CA MET A 362 12.23 -16.23 -16.43
C MET A 362 11.71 -17.30 -17.39
N GLU A 363 12.46 -18.39 -17.52
CA GLU A 363 12.02 -19.57 -18.26
C GLU A 363 10.75 -20.13 -17.60
N MET A 364 9.68 -20.25 -18.39
CA MET A 364 8.50 -20.94 -17.91
C MET A 364 8.80 -22.43 -17.86
N LYS A 365 8.63 -23.04 -16.69
CA LYS A 365 8.51 -24.50 -16.62
C LYS A 365 7.25 -24.87 -17.39
N ILE A 366 7.41 -25.42 -18.58
CA ILE A 366 6.33 -26.08 -19.30
C ILE A 366 5.98 -27.29 -18.43
N GLU A 367 4.87 -27.22 -17.71
CA GLU A 367 4.25 -28.42 -17.19
C GLU A 367 3.81 -29.24 -18.40
N GLU A 368 4.65 -30.17 -18.84
CA GLU A 368 4.23 -31.26 -19.70
C GLU A 368 3.07 -31.94 -18.97
N LYS A 369 1.85 -31.74 -19.47
CA LYS A 369 0.73 -32.60 -19.11
C LYS A 369 1.14 -34.01 -19.48
N VAL A 370 1.54 -34.79 -18.48
CA VAL A 370 1.69 -36.23 -18.63
C VAL A 370 0.35 -36.77 -19.09
N ILE A 371 0.29 -37.13 -20.37
CA ILE A 371 -0.79 -37.90 -20.95
C ILE A 371 -0.67 -39.32 -20.36
N ASP A 372 -1.80 -39.80 -19.83
CA ASP A 372 -2.11 -41.16 -19.39
C ASP A 372 -1.53 -41.72 -18.07
N LYS A 373 -2.38 -41.72 -17.04
CA LYS A 373 -2.83 -42.96 -16.38
C LYS A 373 -4.36 -42.89 -16.17
N PRO A 374 -5.13 -43.96 -16.45
CA PRO A 374 -6.57 -43.96 -16.26
C PRO A 374 -6.89 -43.93 -14.77
N VAL A 375 -7.50 -42.84 -14.31
CA VAL A 375 -8.06 -42.74 -12.95
C VAL A 375 -9.41 -43.45 -12.97
N VAL A 376 -9.52 -44.49 -12.15
CA VAL A 376 -10.77 -45.22 -11.88
C VAL A 376 -11.86 -44.22 -11.49
N ASN A 377 -12.98 -44.26 -12.20
CA ASN A 377 -14.18 -43.46 -11.93
C ASN A 377 -14.71 -43.75 -10.52
N ASN A 378 -14.44 -42.85 -9.58
CA ASN A 378 -15.24 -42.78 -8.36
C ASN A 378 -16.57 -42.10 -8.71
N LEU A 379 -17.62 -42.92 -8.78
CA LEU A 379 -19.01 -42.50 -8.91
C LEU A 379 -19.35 -41.44 -7.85
N VAL A 380 -19.67 -40.25 -8.33
CA VAL A 380 -20.24 -39.16 -7.53
C VAL A 380 -21.63 -39.59 -7.08
N VAL A 381 -21.75 -40.10 -5.85
CA VAL A 381 -23.04 -40.25 -5.17
C VAL A 381 -23.54 -38.84 -4.83
N LYS A 382 -24.51 -38.35 -5.62
CA LYS A 382 -25.31 -37.17 -5.29
C LYS A 382 -25.98 -37.41 -3.93
N ARG A 383 -25.47 -36.78 -2.86
CA ARG A 383 -26.21 -36.66 -1.60
C ARG A 383 -27.42 -35.76 -1.85
N LYS A 384 -28.62 -36.36 -1.85
CA LYS A 384 -29.88 -35.62 -1.74
C LYS A 384 -29.87 -34.85 -0.43
N THR A 385 -30.07 -33.55 -0.51
CA THR A 385 -30.37 -32.67 0.62
C THR A 385 -31.61 -33.16 1.36
N ASN A 386 -31.53 -33.26 2.69
CA ASN A 386 -32.67 -33.61 3.54
C ASN A 386 -33.68 -32.46 3.54
N ASP A 387 -34.79 -32.66 2.85
CA ASP A 387 -35.95 -31.78 2.88
C ASP A 387 -36.78 -32.09 4.13
N LEU A 388 -36.71 -31.22 5.13
CA LEU A 388 -37.37 -31.39 6.45
C LEU A 388 -38.87 -31.07 6.42
N THR A 389 -39.47 -30.90 5.24
CA THR A 389 -40.89 -30.58 5.05
C THR A 389 -41.83 -31.79 5.17
N GLY A 390 -41.31 -33.01 5.35
CA GLY A 390 -42.10 -34.25 5.43
C GLY A 390 -42.61 -34.65 6.83
N MET A 391 -42.33 -33.89 7.90
CA MET A 391 -42.73 -34.27 9.28
C MET A 391 -44.15 -33.80 9.66
N ILE A 392 -45.16 -34.17 8.88
CA ILE A 392 -46.56 -34.12 9.31
C ILE A 392 -47.22 -35.48 9.03
N ARG A 393 -47.18 -36.39 10.02
CA ARG A 393 -47.94 -37.65 10.01
C ARG A 393 -49.38 -37.40 10.46
N LYS A 394 -50.34 -37.38 9.53
CA LYS A 394 -51.77 -37.56 9.87
C LYS A 394 -52.06 -39.05 10.13
N LYS A 395 -52.44 -39.38 11.37
CA LYS A 395 -52.97 -40.70 11.77
C LYS A 395 -54.24 -41.03 10.96
N LYS A 396 -54.26 -42.18 10.27
CA LYS A 396 -55.49 -42.80 9.77
C LYS A 396 -56.00 -43.79 10.81
N ASN A 397 -57.26 -43.61 11.22
CA ASN A 397 -58.03 -44.55 12.03
C ASN A 397 -58.21 -45.87 11.28
N LYS A 398 -57.99 -47.00 11.96
CA LYS A 398 -58.45 -48.32 11.54
C LYS A 398 -59.75 -48.65 12.29
N LYS A 399 -60.82 -48.91 11.52
CA LYS A 399 -61.89 -49.87 11.87
C LYS A 399 -61.20 -51.21 12.20
N ILE A 400 -61.53 -51.96 13.23
CA ILE A 400 -62.82 -52.48 13.72
C ILE A 400 -62.78 -52.50 15.24
#